data_AF-A0A6M0FAM5-F1
#
_entry.id   AF-A0A6M0FAM5-F1
#
_cell.length_a   1.000
_cell.length_b   1.000
_cell.length_c   1.000
_cell.angle_alpha   90.00
_cell.angle_beta   90.00
_cell.angle_gamma   90.00
#
_symmetry.space_group_name_H-M   'P 1'
#
loop_
_entity.id
_entity.type
_entity.pdbx_description
1 polymer ?
#
loop_
_entity_poly.entity_id
_entity_poly.type
_entity_poly.pdbx_seq_one_letter_code
_entity_poly.pdbx_strand_id
1 'polypeptide(L)'
;MTTKADYTNSEWQLLLQAITLVSMIIIASEFTLFSAVKEVFTFNKEVKHAKLNYQDNQLIQNLLVDIAEKTTRINEIENAVNFPDFLEDALEKIKAAVAIALLKATPKEAQEYKEFLYEIATQIGDILPH
;
A
#
# COMPACT_ATOMS: atom_id res chain seq x y z
N MET A 1 -14.24 -10.91 12.15
CA MET A 1 -13.08 -11.09 11.25
C MET A 1 -13.60 -10.94 9.85
N THR A 2 -12.94 -10.12 9.02
CA THR A 2 -13.30 -9.97 7.61
C THR A 2 -12.53 -10.89 6.70
N THR A 3 -13.15 -11.24 5.59
CA THR A 3 -12.60 -12.05 4.50
C THR A 3 -12.65 -11.26 3.19
N LYS A 4 -11.90 -11.72 2.19
CA LYS A 4 -11.93 -11.15 0.83
C LYS A 4 -13.35 -11.12 0.22
N ALA A 5 -14.22 -12.06 0.59
CA ALA A 5 -15.59 -12.14 0.07
C ALA A 5 -16.51 -11.01 0.55
N ASP A 6 -16.12 -10.28 1.61
CA ASP A 6 -16.86 -9.12 2.12
C ASP A 6 -16.66 -7.86 1.25
N TYR A 7 -15.73 -7.92 0.30
CA TYR A 7 -15.36 -6.85 -0.60
C TYR A 7 -15.74 -7.19 -2.05
N THR A 8 -16.18 -6.18 -2.79
CA THR A 8 -16.20 -6.26 -4.24
C THR A 8 -14.76 -6.33 -4.78
N ASN A 9 -14.60 -6.81 -6.01
CA ASN A 9 -13.29 -6.84 -6.65
C ASN A 9 -12.63 -5.45 -6.67
N SER A 10 -13.37 -4.39 -7.01
CA SER A 10 -12.83 -3.03 -7.07
C SER A 10 -12.39 -2.50 -5.71
N GLU A 11 -13.17 -2.74 -4.65
CA GLU A 11 -12.79 -2.35 -3.29
C GLU A 11 -11.54 -3.11 -2.82
N TRP A 12 -11.48 -4.41 -3.10
CA TRP A 12 -10.32 -5.23 -2.76
C TRP A 12 -9.06 -4.78 -3.51
N GLN A 13 -9.20 -4.45 -4.79
CA GLN A 13 -8.09 -3.87 -5.56
C GLN A 13 -7.66 -2.52 -5.00
N LEU A 14 -8.58 -1.68 -4.55
CA LEU A 14 -8.24 -0.39 -3.95
C LEU A 14 -7.46 -0.55 -2.63
N LEU A 15 -7.83 -1.52 -1.80
CA LEU A 15 -7.10 -1.87 -0.57
C LEU A 15 -5.67 -2.34 -0.87
N LEU A 16 -5.49 -3.15 -1.92
CA LEU A 16 -4.16 -3.58 -2.39
C LEU A 16 -3.36 -2.41 -2.99
N GLN A 17 -4.01 -1.56 -3.79
CA GLN A 17 -3.36 -0.41 -4.44
C GLN A 17 -2.86 0.60 -3.40
N ALA A 18 -3.60 0.86 -2.33
CA ALA A 18 -3.18 1.78 -1.28
C ALA A 18 -1.82 1.39 -0.66
N ILE A 19 -1.57 0.08 -0.49
CA ILE A 19 -0.28 -0.43 0.00
C ILE A 19 0.86 0.02 -0.94
N THR A 20 0.69 -0.19 -2.25
CA THR A 20 1.69 0.19 -3.26
C THR A 20 1.85 1.72 -3.36
N LEU A 21 0.74 2.46 -3.35
CA LEU A 21 0.74 3.92 -3.53
C LEU A 21 1.47 4.63 -2.39
N VAL A 22 1.31 4.16 -1.15
CA VAL A 22 2.04 4.71 -0.01
C VAL A 22 3.55 4.60 -0.23
N SER A 23 4.04 3.43 -0.65
CA SER A 23 5.47 3.26 -0.95
C SER A 23 5.92 4.17 -2.09
N MET A 24 5.11 4.28 -3.16
CA MET A 24 5.44 5.14 -4.30
C MET A 24 5.53 6.62 -3.93
N ILE A 25 4.63 7.13 -3.06
CA ILE A 25 4.67 8.52 -2.60
C ILE A 25 6.00 8.81 -1.89
N ILE A 26 6.43 7.94 -0.98
CA ILE A 26 7.67 8.14 -0.22
C ILE A 26 8.87 8.10 -1.15
N ILE A 27 8.94 7.09 -2.02
CA ILE A 27 10.02 6.97 -3.00
C ILE A 27 10.07 8.21 -3.91
N ALA A 28 8.95 8.64 -4.47
CA ALA A 28 8.89 9.81 -5.34
C ALA A 28 9.21 11.13 -4.64
N SER A 29 9.05 11.20 -3.31
CA SER A 29 9.37 12.39 -2.53
C SER A 29 10.88 12.55 -2.32
N GLU A 30 11.62 11.45 -2.25
CA GLU A 30 13.09 11.44 -2.10
C GLU A 30 13.83 11.53 -3.45
N PHE A 31 13.29 10.93 -4.51
CA PHE A 31 13.93 10.99 -5.83
C PHE A 31 13.45 12.21 -6.64
N THR A 32 14.35 13.16 -6.89
CA THR A 32 14.12 14.28 -7.81
C THR A 32 13.82 13.87 -9.25
N LEU A 33 14.07 12.59 -9.61
CA LEU A 33 13.78 12.01 -10.92
C LEU A 33 12.89 10.78 -10.75
N PHE A 34 11.62 10.93 -11.11
CA PHE A 34 10.58 9.89 -11.16
C PHE A 34 11.03 8.62 -11.95
N SER A 35 11.97 8.78 -12.89
CA SER A 35 12.55 7.70 -13.70
C SER A 35 13.53 6.79 -12.94
N ALA A 36 14.07 7.20 -11.79
CA ALA A 36 14.98 6.40 -10.97
C ALA A 36 14.25 5.37 -10.09
N VAL A 37 12.93 5.52 -9.90
CA VAL A 37 12.07 4.59 -9.14
C VAL A 37 11.89 3.22 -9.85
N LYS A 38 12.39 3.10 -11.08
CA LYS A 38 12.28 1.91 -11.94
C LYS A 38 12.90 0.64 -11.35
N GLU A 39 13.88 0.76 -10.45
CA GLU A 39 14.54 -0.40 -9.86
C GLU A 39 13.73 -1.00 -8.71
N VAL A 40 12.79 -1.86 -9.11
CA VAL A 40 12.35 -3.07 -8.39
C VAL A 40 12.45 -2.96 -6.87
N PHE A 41 11.50 -2.22 -6.27
CA PHE A 41 11.29 -2.34 -4.84
C PHE A 41 10.85 -3.78 -4.55
N THR A 42 11.67 -4.50 -3.78
CA THR A 42 11.37 -5.88 -3.39
C THR A 42 10.51 -5.85 -2.14
N PHE A 43 9.19 -5.78 -2.33
CA PHE A 43 8.15 -5.81 -1.28
C PHE A 43 8.26 -7.03 -0.32
N ASN A 44 9.05 -8.05 -0.69
CA ASN A 44 9.12 -9.33 0.03
C ASN A 44 9.67 -9.25 1.46
N LYS A 45 10.54 -8.30 1.82
CA LYS A 45 11.08 -8.22 3.19
C LYS A 45 10.07 -7.58 4.14
N GLU A 46 9.42 -6.51 3.71
CA GLU A 46 8.44 -5.79 4.53
C GLU A 46 7.13 -6.55 4.66
N VAL A 47 6.70 -7.25 3.60
CA VAL A 47 5.58 -8.20 3.66
C VAL A 47 5.80 -9.26 4.74
N LYS A 48 7.01 -9.78 4.87
CA LYS A 48 7.33 -10.77 5.92
C LYS A 48 7.31 -10.16 7.31
N HIS A 49 7.78 -8.92 7.48
CA HIS A 49 7.75 -8.22 8.76
C HIS A 49 6.32 -7.90 9.19
N ALA A 50 5.53 -7.31 8.30
CA ALA A 50 4.12 -7.03 8.51
C ALA A 50 3.31 -8.30 8.78
N LYS A 51 3.62 -9.41 8.10
CA LYS A 51 2.96 -10.69 8.35
C LYS A 51 3.06 -11.13 9.81
N LEU A 52 4.20 -10.86 10.47
CA LEU A 52 4.42 -11.20 11.88
C LEU A 52 3.68 -10.22 12.82
N ASN A 53 3.71 -8.93 12.52
CA ASN A 53 3.10 -7.90 13.37
C ASN A 53 1.56 -7.92 13.33
N TYR A 54 0.97 -8.36 12.21
CA TYR A 54 -0.48 -8.37 12.00
C TYR A 54 -1.05 -9.78 11.83
N GLN A 55 -0.51 -10.77 12.54
CA GLN A 55 -0.93 -12.18 12.43
C GLN A 55 -2.41 -12.42 12.76
N ASP A 56 -2.98 -11.60 13.66
CA ASP A 56 -4.38 -11.71 14.10
C ASP A 56 -5.35 -10.89 13.23
N ASN A 57 -4.83 -10.11 12.27
CA ASN A 57 -5.63 -9.27 11.39
C ASN A 57 -5.89 -9.97 10.05
N GLN A 58 -7.09 -10.51 9.89
CA GLN A 58 -7.43 -11.28 8.69
C GLN A 58 -7.48 -10.44 7.42
N LEU A 59 -7.84 -9.15 7.51
CA LEU A 59 -7.80 -8.22 6.37
C LEU A 59 -6.36 -8.11 5.84
N ILE A 60 -5.41 -7.77 6.71
CA ILE A 60 -4.00 -7.61 6.33
C ILE A 60 -3.42 -8.93 5.83
N GLN A 61 -3.67 -10.05 6.52
CA GLN A 61 -3.15 -11.35 6.08
C GLN A 61 -3.63 -11.74 4.68
N ASN A 62 -4.91 -11.51 4.37
CA ASN A 62 -5.47 -11.78 3.05
C ASN A 62 -4.88 -10.85 1.97
N LEU A 63 -4.66 -9.56 2.29
CA LEU A 63 -4.00 -8.63 1.37
C LEU A 63 -2.54 -9.02 1.11
N LEU A 64 -1.81 -9.47 2.14
CA LEU A 64 -0.42 -9.91 2.02
C LEU A 64 -0.25 -11.17 1.15
N VAL A 65 -1.23 -12.07 1.16
CA VAL A 65 -1.25 -13.22 0.23
C VAL A 65 -1.36 -12.73 -1.21
N ASP A 66 -2.35 -11.88 -1.49
CA ASP A 66 -2.61 -11.39 -2.85
C ASP A 66 -1.52 -10.46 -3.39
N ILE A 67 -0.86 -9.67 -2.53
CA ILE A 67 0.21 -8.77 -2.96
C ILE A 67 1.51 -9.52 -3.26
N ALA A 68 1.80 -10.63 -2.55
CA ALA A 68 2.96 -11.47 -2.80
C ALA A 68 2.88 -12.17 -4.18
N GLU A 69 1.66 -12.46 -4.64
CA GLU A 69 1.41 -13.04 -5.96
C GLU A 69 1.50 -11.99 -7.09
N LYS A 70 1.27 -10.71 -6.76
CA LYS A 70 1.47 -9.59 -7.68
C LYS A 70 2.91 -9.12 -7.65
N THR A 71 3.72 -9.58 -8.60
CA THR A 71 4.94 -8.85 -8.98
C THR A 71 4.53 -7.47 -9.50
N THR A 72 4.46 -6.48 -8.62
CA THR A 72 4.00 -5.14 -8.96
C THR A 72 5.13 -4.44 -9.70
N ARG A 73 5.17 -4.59 -11.03
CA ARG A 73 5.98 -3.69 -11.85
C ARG A 73 5.37 -2.30 -11.68
N ILE A 74 6.19 -1.36 -11.23
CA ILE A 74 5.83 0.03 -11.02
C ILE A 74 5.72 0.70 -12.41
N ASN A 75 4.71 0.33 -13.19
CA ASN A 75 4.41 0.92 -14.49
C ASN A 75 3.47 2.13 -14.36
N GLU A 76 2.76 2.28 -13.23
CA GLU A 76 1.82 3.40 -13.01
C GLU A 76 2.54 4.75 -12.92
N ILE A 77 3.80 4.75 -12.46
CA ILE A 77 4.68 5.93 -12.44
C ILE A 77 5.01 6.43 -13.85
N GLU A 78 5.02 5.57 -14.89
CA GLU A 78 5.33 5.98 -16.27
C GLU A 78 4.25 6.89 -16.89
N ASN A 79 3.02 6.88 -16.38
CA ASN A 79 1.91 7.66 -16.93
C ASN A 79 1.63 8.96 -16.15
N ALA A 80 2.28 9.18 -15.01
CA ALA A 80 2.12 10.42 -14.26
C ALA A 80 2.85 11.55 -14.99
N VAL A 81 2.08 12.47 -15.56
CA VAL A 81 2.60 13.63 -16.32
C VAL A 81 3.29 14.64 -15.38
N ASN A 82 2.91 14.66 -14.09
CA ASN A 82 3.51 15.50 -13.05
C ASN A 82 3.28 14.92 -11.64
N PHE A 83 4.22 15.12 -10.71
CA PHE A 83 4.18 14.58 -9.34
C PHE A 83 3.01 15.09 -8.47
N PRO A 84 2.63 16.38 -8.50
CA PRO A 84 1.49 16.87 -7.71
C PRO A 84 0.17 16.18 -8.05
N ASP A 85 -0.12 15.96 -9.34
CA ASP A 85 -1.34 15.29 -9.78
C ASP A 85 -1.36 13.82 -9.33
N PHE A 86 -0.21 13.15 -9.44
CA PHE A 86 -0.04 11.79 -8.91
C PHE A 86 -0.25 11.74 -7.39
N LEU A 87 0.34 12.69 -6.66
CA LEU A 87 0.22 12.76 -5.20
C LEU A 87 -1.24 12.96 -4.78
N GLU A 88 -1.96 13.86 -5.44
CA GLU A 88 -3.38 14.11 -5.17
C GLU A 88 -4.23 12.85 -5.39
N ASP A 89 -4.13 12.22 -6.57
CA ASP A 89 -4.85 10.99 -6.91
C ASP A 89 -4.49 9.82 -5.97
N ALA A 90 -3.21 9.66 -5.64
CA ALA A 90 -2.74 8.63 -4.72
C ALA A 90 -3.31 8.83 -3.31
N LEU A 91 -3.31 10.06 -2.79
CA LEU A 91 -3.88 10.39 -1.48
C LEU A 91 -5.39 10.17 -1.44
N GLU A 92 -6.12 10.48 -2.51
CA GLU A 92 -7.56 10.19 -2.60
C GLU A 92 -7.83 8.68 -2.55
N LYS A 93 -7.07 7.88 -3.31
CA LYS A 93 -7.19 6.41 -3.30
C LYS A 93 -6.87 5.80 -1.94
N ILE A 94 -5.82 6.28 -1.27
CA ILE A 94 -5.47 5.83 0.09
C ILE A 94 -6.59 6.17 1.08
N LYS A 95 -7.13 7.40 1.03
CA LYS A 95 -8.28 7.80 1.87
C LYS A 95 -9.50 6.92 1.62
N ALA A 96 -9.80 6.63 0.35
CA ALA A 96 -10.92 5.77 -0.03
C ALA A 96 -10.73 4.32 0.45
N ALA A 97 -9.53 3.76 0.32
CA ALA A 97 -9.20 2.42 0.85
C ALA A 97 -9.40 2.35 2.37
N VAL A 98 -8.94 3.36 3.10
CA VAL A 98 -9.12 3.46 4.55
C VAL A 98 -10.60 3.58 4.92
N ALA A 99 -11.38 4.35 4.16
CA ALA A 99 -12.83 4.47 4.38
C ALA A 99 -13.55 3.12 4.17
N ILE A 100 -13.17 2.36 3.14
CA ILE A 100 -13.68 1.01 2.90
C ILE A 100 -13.35 0.08 4.06
N ALA A 101 -12.11 0.09 4.55
CA ALA A 101 -11.70 -0.72 5.69
C ALA A 101 -12.51 -0.36 6.95
N LEU A 102 -12.71 0.92 7.25
CA LEU A 102 -13.53 1.38 8.38
C LEU A 102 -15.00 0.98 8.25
N LEU A 103 -15.52 0.91 7.03
CA LEU A 103 -16.92 0.57 6.77
C LEU A 103 -17.17 -0.94 6.91
N LYS A 104 -16.23 -1.77 6.46
CA LYS A 104 -16.44 -3.22 6.27
C LYS A 104 -15.69 -4.10 7.25
N ALA A 105 -14.51 -3.68 7.70
CA ALA A 105 -13.72 -4.42 8.67
C ALA A 105 -14.21 -4.20 10.10
N THR A 106 -13.76 -5.04 11.03
CA THR A 106 -13.94 -4.71 12.44
C THR A 106 -13.16 -3.44 12.80
N PRO A 107 -13.57 -2.67 13.83
CA PRO A 107 -12.85 -1.46 14.21
C PRO A 107 -11.36 -1.69 14.50
N LYS A 108 -11.03 -2.86 15.07
CA LYS A 108 -9.66 -3.29 15.30
C LYS A 108 -8.92 -3.53 13.98
N GLU A 109 -9.50 -4.33 13.08
CA GLU A 109 -8.87 -4.65 11.78
C GLU A 109 -8.64 -3.40 10.92
N ALA A 110 -9.61 -2.47 10.92
CA ALA A 110 -9.54 -1.23 10.18
C ALA A 110 -8.47 -0.27 10.74
N GLN A 111 -8.33 -0.22 12.07
CA GLN A 111 -7.31 0.60 12.72
C GLN A 111 -5.91 0.05 12.44
N GLU A 112 -5.72 -1.25 12.60
CA GLU A 112 -4.47 -1.93 12.27
C GLU A 112 -4.12 -1.81 10.77
N TYR A 113 -5.12 -1.77 9.87
CA TYR A 113 -4.85 -1.52 8.44
C TYR A 113 -4.26 -0.12 8.18
N LYS A 114 -4.73 0.92 8.88
CA LYS A 114 -4.12 2.26 8.80
C LYS A 114 -2.70 2.26 9.35
N GLU A 115 -2.49 1.60 10.48
CA GLU A 115 -1.18 1.47 11.12
C GLU A 115 -0.19 0.73 10.21
N PHE A 116 -0.67 -0.32 9.54
CA PHE A 116 0.11 -1.07 8.57
C PHE A 116 0.54 -0.20 7.37
N LEU A 117 -0.37 0.61 6.79
CA LEU A 117 -0.01 1.56 5.74
C LEU A 117 1.06 2.56 6.21
N TYR A 118 0.92 3.08 7.42
CA TYR A 118 1.90 4.00 8.01
C TYR A 118 3.26 3.33 8.27
N GLU A 119 3.25 2.09 8.76
CA GLU A 119 4.46 1.30 9.00
C GLU A 119 5.24 1.06 7.71
N ILE A 120 4.55 0.70 6.62
CA ILE A 120 5.16 0.60 5.30
C ILE A 120 5.78 1.93 4.89
N ALA A 121 5.04 3.04 4.98
CA ALA A 121 5.57 4.36 4.63
C ALA A 121 6.88 4.68 5.38
N THR A 122 6.90 4.38 6.67
CA THR A 122 8.04 4.63 7.56
C THR A 122 9.24 3.76 7.21
N GLN A 123 9.03 2.45 7.01
CA GLN A 123 10.12 1.53 6.65
C GLN A 123 10.76 1.89 5.31
N ILE A 124 9.96 2.31 4.33
CA ILE A 124 10.47 2.81 3.05
C ILE A 124 11.32 4.06 3.27
N GLY A 125 10.83 5.02 4.05
CA GLY A 125 11.57 6.25 4.36
C GLY A 125 12.91 5.98 5.03
N ASP A 126 12.97 5.01 5.95
CA ASP A 126 14.20 4.62 6.65
C ASP A 126 15.24 3.92 5.75
N ILE A 127 14.82 3.34 4.63
CA ILE A 127 15.70 2.62 3.69
C ILE A 127 16.30 3.57 2.64
N LEU A 128 15.63 4.69 2.35
CA LEU A 128 16.06 5.62 1.31
C LEU A 128 17.25 6.49 1.81
N PRO A 129 18.27 6.72 0.96
CA PRO A 129 19.39 7.58 1.33
C PRO A 129 18.93 9.05 1.38
N HIS A 130 19.11 9.70 2.54
CA HIS A 130 18.85 11.13 2.74
C HIS A 130 19.94 12.04 2.16
#